data_AF-A0A529NPI0-F1
#
_entry.id   AF-A0A529NPI0-F1
#
_cell.length_a   1.000
_cell.length_b   1.000
_cell.length_c   1.000
_cell.angle_alpha   90.00
_cell.angle_beta   90.00
_cell.angle_gamma   90.00
#
_symmetry.space_group_name_H-M   'P 1'
#
loop_
_entity.id
_entity.type
_entity.pdbx_description
1 polymer ?
#
loop_
_entity_poly.entity_id
_entity_poly.type
_entity_poly.pdbx_seq_one_letter_code
_entity_poly.pdbx_strand_id
1 'polypeptide(L)' 'PGIRPSAHIFVGSKAPWFTITDDLPQYREHADG' A
#
# COMPACT_ATOMS: atom_id res chain seq x y z
N PRO A 1 -4.81 6.66 21.15
CA PRO A 1 -3.54 6.13 20.61
C PRO A 1 -3.79 5.19 19.42
N GLY A 2 -3.13 5.44 18.29
CA GLY A 2 -3.11 4.51 17.15
C GLY A 2 -3.37 5.21 15.81
N ILE A 3 -2.31 5.61 15.13
CA ILE A 3 -2.38 5.91 13.70
C ILE A 3 -2.51 4.58 12.97
N ARG A 4 -3.51 4.45 12.10
CA ARG A 4 -3.71 3.30 11.23
C ARG A 4 -3.32 3.67 9.80
N PRO A 5 -2.73 2.75 9.03
CA PRO A 5 -2.54 2.96 7.60
C PRO A 5 -3.88 3.21 6.90
N SER A 6 -3.89 4.14 5.95
CA SER A 6 -5.05 4.41 5.08
C SER A 6 -4.84 3.91 3.65
N ALA A 7 -3.61 3.57 3.26
CA ALA A 7 -3.26 3.08 1.92
C ALA A 7 -1.87 2.39 1.92
N HIS A 8 -1.62 1.59 0.89
CA HIS A 8 -0.31 1.07 0.51
C HIS A 8 0.23 1.88 -0.67
N ILE A 9 1.39 2.50 -0.51
CA ILE A 9 2.08 3.23 -1.60
C ILE A 9 3.32 2.45 -2.04
N PHE A 10 3.80 2.70 -3.26
CA PHE A 10 4.93 1.99 -3.86
C PHE A 10 4.76 0.46 -4.00
N VAL A 11 3.54 -0.04 -4.21
CA VAL A 11 3.29 -1.49 -4.38
C VAL A 11 3.91 -2.06 -5.66
N GLY A 12 4.39 -1.22 -6.57
CA GLY A 12 5.13 -1.63 -7.77
C GLY A 12 6.52 -2.19 -7.49
N SER A 13 7.10 -1.86 -6.34
CA SER A 13 8.47 -2.28 -5.94
C SER A 13 8.48 -3.44 -4.94
N LYS A 14 7.31 -4.00 -4.59
CA LYS A 14 7.24 -5.16 -3.69
C LYS A 14 7.71 -6.43 -4.39
N ALA A 15 8.10 -7.43 -3.61
CA ALA A 15 8.41 -8.75 -4.13
C ALA A 15 7.16 -9.43 -4.74
N PRO A 16 7.27 -10.11 -5.90
CA PRO A 16 6.12 -10.67 -6.61
C PRO A 16 5.43 -11.82 -5.85
N TRP A 17 6.10 -12.45 -4.89
CA TRP A 17 5.54 -13.49 -4.03
C TRP A 17 4.77 -12.96 -2.82
N PHE A 18 4.79 -11.65 -2.57
CA PHE A 18 4.10 -11.05 -1.43
C PHE A 18 2.75 -10.47 -1.87
N THR A 19 1.65 -10.99 -1.32
CA THR A 19 0.30 -10.49 -1.59
C THR A 19 -0.17 -9.61 -0.43
N ILE A 20 -0.67 -8.42 -0.74
CA ILE A 20 -1.34 -7.54 0.24
C ILE A 20 -2.80 -8.00 0.28
N THR A 21 -3.28 -8.38 1.46
CA THR A 21 -4.57 -9.07 1.65
C THR A 21 -5.66 -8.21 2.27
N ASP A 22 -5.35 -6.96 2.63
CA ASP A 22 -6.36 -6.02 3.09
C ASP A 22 -6.98 -5.25 1.92
N ASP A 23 -8.09 -4.56 2.22
CA ASP A 23 -8.87 -3.81 1.24
C ASP A 23 -8.44 -2.34 1.13
N LEU A 24 -7.25 -1.98 1.65
CA LEU A 24 -6.79 -0.60 1.56
C LEU A 24 -6.38 -0.29 0.11
N PRO A 25 -6.57 0.97 -0.33
CA PRO A 25 -6.08 1.44 -1.62
C PRO A 25 -4.59 1.13 -1.83
N GLN A 26 -4.23 0.67 -3.03
CA GLN A 26 -2.85 0.32 -3.40
C GLN A 26 -2.38 1.17 -4.57
N TYR A 27 -1.27 1.89 -4.39
CA TYR A 27 -0.67 2.80 -5.37
C TYR A 27 0.73 2.31 -5.75
N ARG A 28 1.06 2.32 -7.05
CA ARG A 28 2.39 1.90 -7.54
C ARG A 28 3.50 2.89 -7.21
N GLU A 29 3.14 4.13 -6.98
CA GLU A 29 4.02 5.25 -6.64
C GLU A 29 3.40 6.08 -5.52
N HIS A 30 3.76 7.35 -5.41
CA HIS A 30 3.16 8.26 -4.44
C HIS A 30 1.64 8.33 -4.65
N ALA A 31 0.87 8.31 -3.56
CA ALA A 31 -0.54 8.67 -3.61
C ALA A 31 -0.59 10.19 -3.72
N ASP A 32 -0.69 10.71 -4.94
CA ASP A 32 -0.79 12.16 -5.16
C ASP A 32 -1.91 12.77 -4.30
N GLY A 33 -1.64 14.00 -3.81
CA GLY A 33 -2.42 14.67 -2.76
C GLY A 33 -3.86 15.00 -3.13
#